data_AF-A0A0B4N593-F1
#
_entry.id   AF-A0A0B4N593-F1
#
_cell.length_a   1.000
_cell.length_b   1.000
_cell.length_c   1.000
_cell.angle_alpha   90.00
_cell.angle_beta   90.00
_cell.angle_gamma   90.00
#
_symmetry.space_group_name_H-M   'P 1'
#
loop_
_entity.id
_entity.type
_entity.pdbx_description
1 polymer ?
#
loop_
_entity_poly.entity_id
_entity_poly.type
_entity_poly.pdbx_seq_one_letter_code
_entity_poly.pdbx_strand_id
1 'polypeptide(L)' 'MNKLKNSFNTHDKYCIKKKLCYLVDYKNINILLNYLSLRGKILPRKISKLTNKKQRLIKIALKRARTLSLLSFDKIQ' A
#
# COMPACT_ATOMS: atom_id res chain seq x y z
N MET A 1 3.53 -35.55 18.60
CA MET A 1 4.26 -34.28 18.44
C MET A 1 4.17 -33.84 16.99
N ASN A 2 3.09 -33.15 16.63
CA ASN A 2 2.77 -32.78 15.24
C ASN A 2 2.28 -31.33 15.19
N LYS A 3 3.06 -30.45 14.55
CA LYS A 3 2.63 -29.63 13.39
C LYS A 3 3.78 -28.70 13.03
N LEU A 4 4.56 -29.09 12.02
CA LEU A 4 4.41 -28.66 10.61
C LEU A 4 5.24 -27.41 10.33
N LYS A 5 6.39 -27.68 9.68
CA LYS A 5 6.93 -26.97 8.51
C LYS A 5 7.08 -25.46 8.68
N ASN A 6 8.35 -25.04 8.81
CA ASN A 6 8.82 -23.69 8.50
C ASN A 6 8.13 -23.17 7.24
N SER A 7 7.13 -22.32 7.43
CA SER A 7 6.43 -21.64 6.35
C SER A 7 7.37 -20.58 5.80
N PHE A 8 8.18 -20.96 4.82
CA PHE A 8 8.54 -20.02 3.76
C PHE A 8 7.22 -19.43 3.26
N ASN A 9 6.83 -18.25 3.77
CA ASN A 9 5.54 -17.67 3.45
C ASN A 9 5.49 -17.40 1.94
N THR A 10 4.75 -18.28 1.26
CA THR A 10 4.47 -18.36 -0.18
C THR A 10 3.63 -17.21 -0.70
N HIS A 11 3.66 -16.02 -0.08
CA HIS A 11 2.89 -14.85 -0.48
C HIS A 11 3.64 -13.87 -1.39
N ASP A 12 4.95 -14.02 -1.56
CA ASP A 12 5.74 -13.18 -2.47
C ASP A 12 5.84 -13.74 -3.90
N LYS A 13 5.17 -14.87 -4.22
CA LYS A 13 5.07 -15.37 -5.61
C LYS A 13 4.33 -14.40 -6.55
N TYR A 14 3.49 -13.50 -6.00
CA TYR A 14 2.80 -12.45 -6.75
C TYR A 14 3.57 -11.10 -6.80
N CYS A 15 4.85 -11.09 -6.42
CA CYS A 15 5.70 -9.89 -6.54
C CYS A 15 6.71 -9.95 -7.71
N ILE A 16 6.58 -10.92 -8.64
CA ILE A 16 7.40 -11.01 -9.86
C ILE A 16 6.65 -10.51 -11.11
N LYS A 17 5.32 -10.36 -11.06
CA LYS A 17 4.56 -9.72 -12.14
C LYS A 17 4.77 -8.20 -12.02
N LYS A 18 5.65 -7.63 -12.87
CA LYS A 18 5.91 -6.18 -13.07
C LYS A 18 4.67 -5.27 -13.01
N LYS A 19 3.48 -5.83 -13.24
CA LYS A 19 2.17 -5.18 -13.32
C LYS A 19 1.77 -4.36 -12.09
N LEU A 20 2.12 -4.76 -10.86
CA LEU A 20 1.67 -4.00 -9.66
C LEU A 20 2.56 -2.79 -9.33
N CYS A 21 3.86 -2.83 -9.67
CA CYS A 21 4.75 -1.68 -9.47
C CYS A 21 4.39 -0.52 -10.39
N TYR A 22 3.90 -0.80 -11.59
CA TYR A 22 3.39 0.22 -12.52
C TYR A 22 2.02 0.77 -12.10
N LEU A 23 1.25 0.01 -11.31
CA LEU A 23 -0.13 0.38 -10.97
C LEU A 23 -0.21 1.45 -9.86
N VAL A 24 0.76 1.47 -8.95
CA VAL A 24 0.76 2.35 -7.78
C VAL A 24 1.61 3.59 -8.06
N ASP A 25 1.03 4.51 -8.81
CA ASP A 25 1.56 5.86 -9.01
C ASP A 25 0.78 6.90 -8.22
N TYR A 26 1.43 8.03 -7.95
CA TYR A 26 0.82 9.17 -7.25
C TYR A 26 -0.37 9.77 -8.03
N LYS A 27 -0.42 9.53 -9.35
CA LYS A 27 -1.47 9.99 -10.26
C LYS A 27 -2.77 9.20 -10.10
N ASN A 28 -2.70 7.95 -9.63
CA ASN A 28 -3.84 7.04 -9.54
C ASN A 28 -4.55 7.19 -8.19
N ILE A 29 -5.25 8.32 -8.00
CA ILE A 29 -5.87 8.70 -6.73
C ILE A 29 -6.82 7.62 -6.20
N ASN A 30 -7.63 7.00 -7.07
CA ASN A 30 -8.60 5.96 -6.70
C ASN A 30 -7.96 4.79 -5.95
N ILE A 31 -6.75 4.39 -6.35
CA ILE A 31 -6.02 3.29 -5.69
C ILE A 31 -5.45 3.77 -4.35
N LEU A 32 -4.98 5.01 -4.29
CA LEU A 32 -4.36 5.60 -3.10
C LEU A 32 -5.38 5.86 -1.98
N LEU A 33 -6.62 6.22 -2.33
CA LEU A 33 -7.71 6.44 -1.37
C LEU A 33 -8.00 5.19 -0.53
N ASN A 34 -7.89 4.00 -1.11
CA ASN A 34 -8.07 2.73 -0.38
C ASN A 34 -7.03 2.49 0.72
N TYR A 35 -5.90 3.21 0.71
CA TYR A 35 -4.83 3.11 1.70
C TYR A 35 -4.84 4.26 2.71
N LEU A 36 -5.92 5.02 2.76
CA LEU A 36 -6.14 6.10 3.70
C LEU A 36 -7.27 5.78 4.67
N SER A 37 -7.19 6.36 5.85
CA SER A 37 -8.33 6.42 6.77
C SER A 37 -9.30 7.52 6.35
N LEU A 38 -10.50 7.51 6.92
CA LEU A 38 -11.50 8.57 6.75
C LEU A 38 -10.96 9.98 7.06
N ARG A 39 -9.95 10.07 7.94
CA ARG A 39 -9.29 11.33 8.30
C ARG A 39 -8.11 11.69 7.40
N GLY A 40 -7.95 11.02 6.25
CA GLY A 40 -6.83 11.25 5.35
C GLY A 40 -5.48 10.74 5.87
N LYS A 41 -5.42 9.96 6.98
CA LYS A 41 -4.15 9.40 7.50
C LYS A 41 -3.75 8.14 6.73
N ILE A 42 -2.44 7.90 6.54
CA ILE A 42 -1.96 6.68 5.86
C ILE A 42 -2.23 5.45 6.74
N LEU A 43 -2.88 4.43 6.19
CA LEU A 43 -3.15 3.19 6.91
C LEU A 43 -1.84 2.41 7.20
N PRO A 44 -1.70 1.85 8.42
CA PRO A 44 -0.57 1.01 8.76
C PRO A 44 -0.63 -0.34 8.03
N ARG A 45 0.55 -0.95 7.84
CA ARG A 45 0.71 -2.24 7.14
C ARG A 45 -0.16 -3.36 7.72
N LYS A 46 -0.36 -3.38 9.04
CA LYS A 46 -1.16 -4.40 9.73
C LYS A 46 -2.62 -4.40 9.23
N ILE A 47 -3.15 -3.24 8.88
CA ILE A 47 -4.52 -3.07 8.39
C ILE A 47 -4.57 -3.32 6.87
N SER A 48 -3.63 -2.75 6.11
CA SER A 48 -3.59 -2.91 4.65
C SER A 48 -3.15 -4.30 4.18
N LYS A 49 -2.59 -5.13 5.08
CA LYS A 49 -2.07 -6.49 4.82
C LYS A 49 -1.11 -6.56 3.62
N LEU A 50 -0.27 -5.53 3.47
CA LEU A 50 0.72 -5.43 2.41
C LEU A 50 2.10 -5.97 2.82
N THR A 51 2.89 -6.35 1.83
CA THR A 51 4.32 -6.64 2.02
C THR A 51 5.07 -5.33 2.29
N ASN A 52 6.24 -5.43 2.95
CA ASN A 52 7.03 -4.24 3.30
C ASN A 52 7.41 -3.40 2.08
N LYS A 53 7.75 -4.06 0.96
CA LYS A 53 8.11 -3.39 -0.30
C LYS A 53 6.93 -2.58 -0.86
N LYS A 54 5.75 -3.19 -0.94
CA LYS A 54 4.53 -2.53 -1.45
C LYS A 54 4.10 -1.37 -0.55
N GLN A 55 4.15 -1.55 0.77
CA GLN A 55 3.83 -0.47 1.72
C GLN A 55 4.77 0.73 1.56
N ARG A 56 6.07 0.50 1.30
CA ARG A 56 7.03 1.60 1.04
C ARG A 56 6.69 2.35 -0.24
N LEU A 57 6.37 1.64 -1.32
CA LEU A 57 5.96 2.25 -2.59
C LEU A 57 4.70 3.10 -2.44
N ILE A 58 3.65 2.57 -1.80
CA ILE A 58 2.40 3.29 -1.53
C ILE A 58 2.65 4.53 -0.68
N LYS A 59 3.49 4.44 0.36
CA LYS A 59 3.85 5.61 1.17
C LYS A 59 4.54 6.70 0.35
N ILE A 60 5.43 6.34 -0.57
CA ILE A 60 6.09 7.30 -1.47
C ILE A 60 5.08 7.95 -2.41
N ALA A 61 4.21 7.15 -3.05
CA ALA A 61 3.17 7.65 -3.94
C ALA A 61 2.19 8.60 -3.22
N LEU A 62 1.71 8.21 -2.03
CA LEU A 62 0.84 9.05 -1.20
C LEU A 62 1.51 10.38 -0.80
N LYS A 63 2.78 10.33 -0.39
CA LYS A 63 3.53 11.56 -0.05
C LYS A 63 3.66 12.49 -1.25
N ARG A 64 3.98 11.94 -2.43
CA ARG A 64 4.04 12.70 -3.68
C ARG A 64 2.69 13.31 -4.08
N ALA A 65 1.61 12.55 -3.95
CA ALA A 65 0.26 13.04 -4.22
C ALA A 65 -0.10 14.21 -3.29
N ARG A 66 0.26 14.12 -2.00
CA ARG A 66 0.04 15.20 -1.03
C ARG A 66 0.87 16.45 -1.31
N THR A 67 2.14 16.31 -1.69
CA THR A 67 2.97 17.46 -2.05
C THR A 67 2.47 18.20 -3.29
N LEU A 68 1.76 17.50 -4.18
CA LEU A 68 1.14 18.06 -5.38
C LEU A 68 -0.32 18.50 -5.14
N SER A 69 -0.80 18.50 -3.89
CA SER A 69 -2.17 18.83 -3.53
C SER A 69 -3.25 17.98 -4.21
N LEU A 70 -2.91 16.80 -4.74
CA LEU A 70 -3.86 15.83 -5.30
C LEU A 70 -4.65 15.10 -4.22
N LEU A 71 -4.15 15.13 -2.98
CA LEU A 71 -4.72 14.41 -1.86
C LEU A 71 -4.55 15.22 -0.57
N SER A 72 -5.65 15.39 0.16
CA SER A 72 -5.68 16.19 1.39
C SER A 72 -5.01 15.46 2.57
N PHE A 73 -4.55 16.24 3.55
CA PHE A 73 -4.13 15.73 4.86
C PHE A 73 -5.29 15.47 5.80
N ASP A 74 -6.43 16.12 5.56
CA ASP A 74 -7.62 16.11 6.41
C ASP A 74 -8.73 15.21 5.86
N LYS A 75 -9.89 15.23 6.54
CA LYS A 75 -11.05 14.39 6.24
C LYS A 75 -11.38 14.42 4.75
N ILE A 76 -11.39 13.24 4.13
CA ILE A 76 -11.92 13.05 2.79
C ILE A 76 -13.43 13.32 2.94
N GLN A 77 -13.87 14.47 2.42
CA GLN A 77 -15.27 14.92 2.51
C GLN A 77 -16.20 13.90 1.85
#